data_AF-A0A7S2IWC5-F1
#
_entry.id   AF-A0A7S2IWC5-F1
#
_cell.length_a   1.000
_cell.length_b   1.000
_cell.length_c   1.000
_cell.angle_alpha   90.00
_cell.angle_beta   90.00
_cell.angle_gamma   90.00
#
_symmetry.space_group_name_H-M   'P 1'
#
loop_
_entity.id
_entity.type
_entity.pdbx_description
1 polymer ?
#
loop_
_entity_poly.entity_id
_entity_poly.type
_entity_poly.pdbx_seq_one_letter_code
_entity_poly.pdbx_strand_id
1 'polypeptide(L)'
;ESEAVAAESEAAESEAVAAESEAVAAESEAVLAAAALHMHLQQVLHGAMVGDRYLEATIMSAREARQLVRRSDDAFARALQRAPQAFSKVRTEKAPLPASGQRDFVVTVHEMPEAMATRGKLQLSDLPAGRADLLARCVASALFQSHGVRRQTRVWLLLTEARRALCCDGTLVRGLRPDERCIAAAIGRALSGWPLAGWSVLEDMELGKLLGVLGVKQAAGAVNEDERSVHDGGSTVDDGGGTVNNGGIVANDGVKGGDGVQGGMQRGGAPGEEGEGADREHGAPRLLVMHEDGEAAMAMVATVQQTPILRAPPTVTVLGDHLGFTQAEEEALARCAGCQKLSLGPVPLLTSQCVVIVHWLLDNAHLKL
;
A
#
# COMPACT_ATOMS: atom_id res chain seq x y z
N GLU A 1 -43.94 -22.12 -60.34
CA GLU A 1 -42.60 -22.03 -59.69
C GLU A 1 -42.48 -20.83 -58.75
N SER A 2 -43.13 -19.69 -59.00
CA SER A 2 -43.04 -18.51 -58.10
C SER A 2 -43.80 -18.61 -56.76
N GLU A 3 -44.90 -19.36 -56.68
CA GLU A 3 -45.65 -19.53 -55.42
C GLU A 3 -45.00 -20.53 -54.45
N ALA A 4 -44.28 -21.53 -54.95
CA ALA A 4 -43.61 -22.52 -54.11
C ALA A 4 -42.39 -21.92 -53.38
N VAL A 5 -41.65 -21.03 -54.05
CA VAL A 5 -40.47 -20.35 -53.48
C VAL A 5 -40.87 -19.32 -52.41
N ALA A 6 -42.04 -18.68 -52.55
CA ALA A 6 -42.55 -17.75 -51.53
C ALA A 6 -42.96 -18.48 -50.24
N ALA A 7 -43.64 -19.63 -50.37
CA ALA A 7 -44.07 -20.44 -49.24
C ALA A 7 -42.91 -21.08 -48.47
N GLU A 8 -41.82 -21.48 -49.15
CA GLU A 8 -40.60 -21.96 -48.49
C GLU A 8 -39.86 -20.85 -47.72
N SER A 9 -39.90 -19.60 -48.20
CA SER A 9 -39.26 -18.47 -47.49
C SER A 9 -40.02 -18.03 -46.23
N GLU A 10 -41.36 -18.03 -46.27
CA GLU A 10 -42.18 -17.72 -45.10
C GLU A 10 -42.08 -18.80 -44.02
N ALA A 11 -41.98 -20.08 -44.41
CA ALA A 11 -41.76 -21.18 -43.48
C ALA A 11 -40.40 -21.07 -42.78
N ALA A 12 -39.33 -20.72 -43.51
CA ALA A 12 -37.99 -20.56 -42.94
C ALA A 12 -37.88 -19.35 -42.00
N GLU A 13 -38.55 -18.22 -42.30
CA GLU A 13 -38.64 -17.08 -41.37
C GLU A 13 -39.43 -17.44 -40.10
N SER A 14 -40.49 -18.23 -40.21
CA SER A 14 -41.29 -18.64 -39.06
C SER A 14 -40.53 -19.58 -38.10
N GLU A 15 -39.69 -20.50 -38.62
CA GLU A 15 -38.84 -21.36 -37.81
C GLU A 15 -37.71 -20.58 -37.12
N ALA A 16 -37.13 -19.59 -37.79
CA ALA A 16 -36.08 -18.74 -37.21
C ALA A 16 -36.60 -17.89 -36.03
N VAL A 17 -37.81 -17.33 -36.16
CA VAL A 17 -38.47 -16.56 -35.09
C VAL A 17 -38.84 -17.46 -33.91
N ALA A 18 -39.28 -18.70 -34.17
CA ALA A 18 -39.56 -19.67 -33.12
C ALA A 18 -38.30 -20.05 -32.33
N ALA A 19 -37.17 -20.30 -33.03
CA ALA A 19 -35.89 -20.62 -32.41
C ALA A 19 -35.32 -19.48 -31.56
N GLU A 20 -35.42 -18.22 -32.03
CA GLU A 20 -35.04 -17.05 -31.21
C GLU A 20 -35.93 -16.92 -29.97
N SER A 21 -37.24 -17.19 -30.07
CA SER A 21 -38.16 -17.12 -28.94
C SER A 21 -37.87 -18.18 -27.87
N GLU A 22 -37.51 -19.40 -28.27
CA GLU A 22 -37.11 -20.47 -27.34
C GLU A 22 -35.77 -20.16 -26.67
N ALA A 23 -34.80 -19.60 -27.41
CA ALA A 23 -33.51 -19.20 -26.83
C ALA A 23 -33.66 -18.08 -25.78
N VAL A 24 -34.51 -17.08 -26.05
CA VAL A 24 -34.81 -16.00 -25.10
C VAL A 24 -35.57 -16.52 -23.88
N ALA A 25 -36.48 -17.48 -24.05
CA ALA A 25 -37.18 -18.13 -22.95
C ALA A 25 -36.21 -18.95 -22.05
N ALA A 26 -35.30 -19.70 -22.66
CA ALA A 26 -34.28 -20.47 -21.93
C ALA A 26 -33.29 -19.57 -21.17
N GLU A 27 -32.88 -18.43 -21.75
CA GLU A 27 -32.08 -17.42 -21.03
C GLU A 27 -32.85 -16.82 -19.84
N SER A 28 -34.15 -16.52 -20.02
CA SER A 28 -35.01 -15.99 -18.96
C SER A 28 -35.15 -16.97 -17.79
N GLU A 29 -35.34 -18.26 -18.09
CA GLU A 29 -35.48 -19.31 -17.09
C GLU A 29 -34.17 -19.54 -16.31
N ALA A 30 -33.02 -19.51 -17.00
CA ALA A 30 -31.70 -19.59 -16.37
C ALA A 30 -31.41 -18.37 -15.47
N VAL A 31 -31.82 -17.16 -15.88
CA VAL A 31 -31.69 -15.94 -15.06
C VAL A 31 -32.56 -16.01 -13.81
N LEU A 32 -33.80 -16.50 -13.93
CA LEU A 32 -34.71 -16.70 -12.80
C LEU A 32 -34.18 -17.77 -11.84
N ALA A 33 -33.65 -18.88 -12.35
CA ALA A 33 -33.03 -19.94 -11.53
C ALA A 33 -31.79 -19.42 -10.78
N ALA A 34 -30.94 -18.63 -11.44
CA ALA A 34 -29.77 -18.02 -10.81
C ALA A 34 -30.16 -17.00 -9.73
N ALA A 35 -31.21 -16.20 -9.95
CA ALA A 35 -31.75 -15.26 -8.97
C ALA A 35 -32.36 -15.99 -7.75
N ALA A 36 -33.08 -17.09 -7.98
CA ALA A 36 -33.62 -17.93 -6.93
C ALA A 36 -32.51 -18.59 -6.09
N LEU A 37 -31.47 -19.11 -6.74
CA LEU A 37 -30.30 -19.67 -6.06
C LEU A 37 -29.55 -18.59 -5.25
N HIS A 38 -29.43 -17.38 -5.78
CA HIS A 38 -28.82 -16.25 -5.08
C HIS A 38 -29.62 -15.87 -3.82
N MET A 39 -30.94 -15.73 -3.93
CA MET A 39 -31.81 -15.46 -2.78
C MET A 39 -31.75 -16.59 -1.74
N HIS A 40 -31.76 -17.84 -2.19
CA HIS A 40 -31.69 -19.00 -1.30
C HIS A 40 -30.35 -19.06 -0.56
N LEU A 41 -29.23 -18.86 -1.26
CA LEU A 41 -27.90 -18.82 -0.62
C LEU A 41 -27.75 -17.62 0.32
N GLN A 42 -28.30 -16.45 -0.02
CA GLN A 42 -28.33 -15.33 0.92
C GLN A 42 -29.11 -15.67 2.18
N GLN A 43 -30.29 -16.30 2.06
CA GLN A 43 -31.09 -16.72 3.22
C GLN A 43 -30.36 -17.77 4.07
N VAL A 44 -29.67 -18.73 3.45
CA VAL A 44 -28.94 -19.80 4.15
C VAL A 44 -27.69 -19.25 4.86
N LEU A 45 -27.00 -18.30 4.25
CA LEU A 45 -25.76 -17.73 4.81
C LEU A 45 -26.03 -16.60 5.81
N HIS A 46 -27.16 -15.91 5.70
CA HIS A 46 -27.53 -14.85 6.63
C HIS A 46 -27.83 -15.42 8.02
N GLY A 47 -26.93 -15.16 8.97
CA GLY A 47 -27.04 -15.66 10.35
C GLY A 47 -26.40 -17.03 10.57
N ALA A 48 -25.77 -17.63 9.56
CA ALA A 48 -25.00 -18.87 9.75
C ALA A 48 -23.75 -18.58 10.60
N MET A 49 -23.55 -19.37 11.66
CA MET A 49 -22.34 -19.31 12.47
C MET A 49 -21.33 -20.38 12.04
N VAL A 50 -20.06 -20.01 11.99
CA VAL A 50 -18.94 -20.97 11.88
C VAL A 50 -18.05 -20.77 13.10
N GLY A 51 -18.09 -21.74 14.02
CA GLY A 51 -17.58 -21.55 15.39
C GLY A 51 -18.42 -20.49 16.10
N ASP A 52 -17.76 -19.48 16.67
CA ASP A 52 -18.39 -18.43 17.48
C ASP A 52 -18.64 -17.12 16.70
N ARG A 53 -18.53 -17.15 15.37
CA ARG A 53 -18.61 -15.96 14.49
C ARG A 53 -19.70 -16.10 13.44
N TYR A 54 -20.41 -14.99 13.19
CA TYR A 54 -21.38 -14.86 12.11
C TYR A 54 -20.66 -14.75 10.76
N LEU A 55 -21.18 -15.45 9.75
CA LEU A 55 -20.62 -15.48 8.42
C LEU A 55 -21.34 -14.46 7.54
N GLU A 56 -20.67 -13.35 7.21
CA GLU A 56 -21.20 -12.36 6.26
C GLU A 56 -20.63 -12.66 4.86
N ALA A 57 -21.45 -13.24 4.00
CA ALA A 57 -21.09 -13.56 2.61
C ALA A 57 -21.94 -12.74 1.64
N THR A 58 -21.31 -11.81 0.93
CA THR A 58 -21.94 -11.13 -0.22
C THR A 58 -21.69 -11.96 -1.47
N ILE A 59 -22.73 -12.65 -1.94
CA ILE A 59 -22.73 -13.31 -3.25
C ILE A 59 -22.93 -12.21 -4.28
N MET A 60 -22.16 -12.23 -5.36
CA MET A 60 -22.26 -11.30 -6.47
C MET A 60 -22.11 -12.08 -7.77
N SER A 61 -22.89 -11.73 -8.78
CA SER A 61 -22.77 -12.34 -10.10
C SER A 61 -21.45 -11.92 -10.76
N ALA A 62 -20.95 -12.75 -11.67
CA ALA A 62 -19.78 -12.40 -12.49
C ALA A 62 -19.99 -11.11 -13.31
N ARG A 63 -21.25 -10.73 -13.60
CA ARG A 63 -21.59 -9.48 -14.29
C ARG A 63 -21.49 -8.28 -13.33
N GLU A 64 -22.02 -8.39 -12.12
CA GLU A 64 -21.94 -7.34 -11.10
C GLU A 64 -20.49 -7.10 -10.65
N ALA A 65 -19.71 -8.17 -10.44
CA ALA A 65 -18.29 -8.05 -10.13
C ALA A 65 -17.54 -7.31 -11.25
N ARG A 66 -17.78 -7.67 -12.53
CA ARG A 66 -17.23 -6.97 -13.70
C ARG A 66 -17.69 -5.51 -13.78
N GLN A 67 -18.95 -5.21 -13.46
CA GLN A 67 -19.46 -3.84 -13.44
C GLN A 67 -18.85 -3.01 -12.32
N LEU A 68 -18.63 -3.59 -11.13
CA LEU A 68 -18.00 -2.91 -10.00
C LEU A 68 -16.53 -2.56 -10.31
N VAL A 69 -15.78 -3.51 -10.87
CA VAL A 69 -14.41 -3.29 -11.36
C VAL A 69 -14.40 -2.19 -12.43
N ARG A 70 -15.27 -2.26 -13.44
CA ARG A 70 -15.40 -1.22 -14.47
C ARG A 70 -15.71 0.16 -13.89
N ARG A 71 -16.68 0.26 -12.97
CA ARG A 71 -17.01 1.54 -12.31
C ARG A 71 -15.84 2.10 -11.50
N SER A 72 -15.08 1.22 -10.86
CA SER A 72 -13.86 1.58 -10.12
C SER A 72 -12.77 2.08 -11.08
N ASP A 73 -12.52 1.37 -12.18
CA ASP A 73 -11.55 1.73 -13.20
C ASP A 73 -11.93 3.02 -13.92
N ASP A 74 -13.21 3.22 -14.23
CA ASP A 74 -13.71 4.47 -14.81
C ASP A 74 -13.56 5.64 -13.83
N ALA A 75 -13.82 5.42 -12.53
CA ALA A 75 -13.61 6.43 -11.50
C ALA A 75 -12.13 6.80 -11.33
N PHE A 76 -11.24 5.81 -11.50
CA PHE A 76 -9.79 5.97 -11.50
C PHE A 76 -9.30 6.67 -12.78
N ALA A 77 -9.79 6.31 -13.96
CA ALA A 77 -9.44 6.95 -15.23
C ALA A 77 -9.89 8.42 -15.25
N ARG A 78 -11.11 8.72 -14.79
CA ARG A 78 -11.58 10.10 -14.57
C ARG A 78 -10.73 10.85 -13.55
N ALA A 79 -10.18 10.16 -12.55
CA ALA A 79 -9.21 10.72 -11.61
C ALA A 79 -7.94 11.16 -12.31
N LEU A 80 -7.37 10.24 -13.09
CA LEU A 80 -6.13 10.43 -13.81
C LEU A 80 -6.22 11.62 -14.77
N GLN A 81 -7.35 11.75 -15.48
CA GLN A 81 -7.60 12.84 -16.42
C GLN A 81 -7.73 14.22 -15.76
N ARG A 82 -8.22 14.28 -14.50
CA ARG A 82 -8.40 15.54 -13.76
C ARG A 82 -7.19 15.94 -12.91
N ALA A 83 -6.34 14.98 -12.54
CA ALA A 83 -5.13 15.20 -11.75
C ALA A 83 -4.17 16.29 -12.28
N PRO A 84 -3.89 16.42 -13.60
CA PRO A 84 -2.99 17.47 -14.08
C PRO A 84 -3.55 18.90 -13.96
N GLN A 85 -4.87 19.07 -13.78
CA GLN A 85 -5.47 20.41 -13.68
C GLN A 85 -5.35 21.04 -12.30
N ALA A 86 -5.21 20.24 -11.23
CA ALA A 86 -5.13 20.75 -9.87
C ALA A 86 -3.73 21.33 -9.53
N PHE A 87 -2.70 20.99 -10.31
CA PHE A 87 -1.30 21.20 -9.92
C PHE A 87 -0.45 21.95 -10.97
N SER A 88 -1.09 22.57 -11.98
CA SER A 88 -0.38 23.22 -13.10
C SER A 88 0.17 24.63 -12.82
N LYS A 89 -0.09 25.21 -11.64
CA LYS A 89 0.51 26.49 -11.27
C LYS A 89 2.00 26.30 -10.95
N VAL A 90 2.83 26.60 -11.94
CA VAL A 90 4.28 26.78 -11.77
C VAL A 90 4.49 27.92 -10.77
N ARG A 91 5.07 27.63 -9.60
CA ARG A 91 5.50 28.66 -8.65
C ARG A 91 6.70 29.40 -9.25
N THR A 92 6.55 30.70 -9.46
CA THR A 92 7.62 31.62 -9.89
C THR A 92 8.58 32.00 -8.77
N GLU A 93 8.30 31.63 -7.51
CA GLU A 93 9.13 31.98 -6.37
C GLU A 93 9.71 30.74 -5.69
N LYS A 94 11.03 30.78 -5.48
CA LYS A 94 11.88 29.74 -4.88
C LYS A 94 11.62 29.65 -3.38
N ALA A 95 10.46 29.09 -3.00
CA ALA A 95 10.19 28.75 -1.61
C ALA A 95 11.33 27.85 -1.08
N PRO A 96 11.78 28.01 0.17
CA PRO A 96 12.79 27.15 0.76
C PRO A 96 12.35 25.69 0.59
N LEU A 97 13.20 24.88 -0.04
CA LEU A 97 12.95 23.44 -0.12
C LEU A 97 12.98 22.90 1.32
N PRO A 98 11.98 22.11 1.73
CA PRO A 98 11.99 21.49 3.05
C PRO A 98 13.27 20.65 3.22
N ALA A 99 13.73 20.48 4.46
CA ALA A 99 14.93 19.72 4.79
C ALA A 99 14.97 18.36 4.08
N SER A 100 16.15 17.97 3.62
CA SER A 100 16.35 16.87 2.67
C SER A 100 16.23 15.45 3.24
N GLY A 101 16.01 15.30 4.55
CA GLY A 101 15.88 13.98 5.18
C GLY A 101 14.57 13.27 4.81
N GLN A 102 14.64 11.96 4.56
CA GLN A 102 13.47 11.11 4.33
C GLN A 102 12.59 11.07 5.58
N ARG A 103 11.27 11.13 5.39
CA ARG A 103 10.27 11.14 6.47
C ARG A 103 9.39 9.92 6.35
N ASP A 104 9.53 9.01 7.30
CA ASP A 104 8.67 7.85 7.46
C ASP A 104 7.63 8.14 8.54
N PHE A 105 6.35 8.00 8.21
CA PHE A 105 5.26 7.98 9.18
C PHE A 105 4.77 6.55 9.33
N VAL A 106 4.79 6.01 10.54
CA VAL A 106 4.25 4.70 10.88
C VAL A 106 3.00 4.91 11.70
N VAL A 107 1.86 4.46 11.18
CA VAL A 107 0.57 4.50 11.87
C VAL A 107 0.19 3.08 12.25
N THR A 108 0.06 2.80 13.55
CA THR A 108 -0.46 1.51 14.03
C THR A 108 -1.98 1.50 13.92
N VAL A 109 -2.54 0.39 13.48
CA VAL A 109 -3.97 0.21 13.21
C VAL A 109 -4.42 -1.11 13.81
N HIS A 110 -5.26 -1.02 14.83
CA HIS A 110 -5.74 -2.17 15.59
C HIS A 110 -7.11 -2.64 15.09
N GLU A 111 -8.01 -1.71 14.78
CA GLU A 111 -9.41 -2.03 14.44
C GLU A 111 -9.65 -2.18 12.93
N MET A 112 -8.86 -3.01 12.27
CA MET A 112 -9.13 -3.42 10.88
C MET A 112 -9.43 -4.92 10.84
N PRO A 113 -10.64 -5.35 10.46
CA PRO A 113 -10.97 -6.75 10.35
C PRO A 113 -9.98 -7.51 9.48
N GLU A 114 -9.48 -8.65 9.98
CA GLU A 114 -8.44 -9.46 9.34
C GLU A 114 -8.75 -9.78 7.88
N ALA A 115 -10.01 -10.07 7.56
CA ALA A 115 -10.44 -10.34 6.20
C ALA A 115 -10.26 -9.14 5.25
N MET A 116 -10.50 -7.91 5.74
CA MET A 116 -10.25 -6.67 4.98
C MET A 116 -8.75 -6.41 4.85
N ALA A 117 -8.01 -6.56 5.95
CA ALA A 117 -6.57 -6.36 5.99
C ALA A 117 -5.82 -7.33 5.07
N THR A 118 -6.31 -8.57 4.93
CA THR A 118 -5.67 -9.61 4.10
C THR A 118 -6.14 -9.57 2.65
N ARG A 119 -7.45 -9.40 2.40
CA ARG A 119 -8.03 -9.51 1.06
C ARG A 119 -8.27 -8.18 0.36
N GLY A 120 -8.15 -7.05 1.07
CA GLY A 120 -8.35 -5.71 0.51
C GLY A 120 -9.80 -5.36 0.16
N LYS A 121 -10.79 -6.10 0.68
CA LYS A 121 -12.22 -5.91 0.40
C LYS A 121 -12.83 -4.81 1.27
N LEU A 122 -12.47 -3.55 1.00
CA LEU A 122 -13.00 -2.40 1.73
C LEU A 122 -14.37 -1.97 1.20
N GLN A 123 -15.30 -1.68 2.10
CA GLN A 123 -16.61 -1.14 1.73
C GLN A 123 -16.51 0.37 1.47
N LEU A 124 -16.35 0.78 0.21
CA LEU A 124 -16.19 2.20 -0.17
C LEU A 124 -17.44 3.07 0.05
N SER A 125 -18.56 2.48 0.46
CA SER A 125 -19.77 3.18 0.91
C SER A 125 -19.77 3.47 2.40
N ASP A 126 -18.94 2.77 3.18
CA ASP A 126 -18.84 2.88 4.64
C ASP A 126 -17.37 2.74 5.07
N LEU A 127 -16.61 3.82 4.88
CA LEU A 127 -15.18 3.85 5.23
C LEU A 127 -14.89 3.73 6.73
N PRO A 128 -15.75 4.23 7.64
CA PRO A 128 -15.59 3.97 9.07
C PRO A 128 -15.56 2.48 9.44
N ALA A 129 -16.26 1.61 8.68
CA ALA A 129 -16.18 0.18 8.87
C ALA A 129 -14.75 -0.34 8.59
N GLY A 130 -14.09 -0.83 9.64
CA GLY A 130 -12.68 -1.24 9.58
C GLY A 130 -11.70 -0.09 9.45
N ARG A 131 -12.12 1.13 9.81
CA ARG A 131 -11.30 2.34 9.96
C ARG A 131 -10.56 2.77 8.70
N ALA A 132 -11.03 2.38 7.51
CA ALA A 132 -10.44 2.80 6.24
C ALA A 132 -10.43 4.33 6.08
N ASP A 133 -11.36 5.04 6.72
CA ASP A 133 -11.39 6.51 6.82
C ASP A 133 -10.15 7.08 7.53
N LEU A 134 -9.69 6.44 8.62
CA LEU A 134 -8.48 6.84 9.35
C LEU A 134 -7.25 6.66 8.47
N LEU A 135 -7.10 5.48 7.85
CA LEU A 135 -5.97 5.15 6.98
C LEU A 135 -5.90 6.15 5.82
N ALA A 136 -7.04 6.40 5.18
CA ALA A 136 -7.14 7.32 4.06
C ALA A 136 -6.76 8.76 4.46
N ARG A 137 -7.25 9.24 5.61
CA ARG A 137 -6.88 10.56 6.15
C ARG A 137 -5.40 10.66 6.51
N CYS A 138 -4.80 9.60 7.06
CA CYS A 138 -3.37 9.59 7.37
C CYS A 138 -2.51 9.65 6.11
N VAL A 139 -2.84 8.85 5.08
CA VAL A 139 -2.16 8.90 3.78
C VAL A 139 -2.33 10.28 3.13
N ALA A 140 -3.54 10.85 3.18
CA ALA A 140 -3.82 12.17 2.64
C ALA A 140 -2.93 13.25 3.30
N SER A 141 -2.92 13.27 4.64
CA SER A 141 -2.14 14.23 5.44
C SER A 141 -0.62 14.06 5.29
N ALA A 142 -0.13 12.83 5.11
CA ALA A 142 1.29 12.55 4.97
C ALA A 142 1.83 12.92 3.58
N LEU A 143 1.05 12.67 2.52
CA LEU A 143 1.56 12.77 1.16
C LEU A 143 1.21 14.07 0.47
N PHE A 144 -0.01 14.59 0.62
CA PHE A 144 -0.47 15.67 -0.26
C PHE A 144 -0.07 17.07 0.22
N GLN A 145 0.26 17.91 -0.75
CA GLN A 145 0.38 19.36 -0.64
C GLN A 145 -0.58 20.00 -1.65
N SER A 146 -0.72 21.33 -1.58
CA SER A 146 -1.60 22.06 -2.50
C SER A 146 -1.24 21.87 -3.98
N HIS A 147 0.04 21.60 -4.29
CA HIS A 147 0.54 21.50 -5.66
C HIS A 147 1.25 20.18 -5.98
N GLY A 148 0.94 19.11 -5.23
CA GLY A 148 1.49 17.79 -5.53
C GLY A 148 1.64 16.88 -4.31
N VAL A 149 2.67 16.03 -4.36
CA VAL A 149 2.96 15.02 -3.34
C VAL A 149 4.35 15.27 -2.77
N ARG A 150 4.51 15.12 -1.44
CA ARG A 150 5.79 15.13 -0.74
C ARG A 150 6.61 13.92 -1.19
N ARG A 151 7.62 14.17 -2.03
CA ARG A 151 8.46 13.10 -2.61
C ARG A 151 9.36 12.43 -1.58
N GLN A 152 9.79 13.14 -0.55
CA GLN A 152 10.63 12.63 0.53
C GLN A 152 9.83 12.00 1.70
N THR A 153 8.54 11.71 1.52
CA THR A 153 7.69 11.12 2.57
C THR A 153 7.25 9.72 2.17
N ARG A 154 7.32 8.78 3.11
CA ARG A 154 6.62 7.49 3.04
C ARG A 154 5.66 7.39 4.22
N VAL A 155 4.52 6.76 3.99
CA VAL A 155 3.55 6.44 5.04
C VAL A 155 3.35 4.93 5.10
N TRP A 156 3.49 4.38 6.29
CA TRP A 156 3.36 2.98 6.63
C TRP A 156 2.14 2.81 7.51
N LEU A 157 1.22 1.96 7.08
CA LEU A 157 0.03 1.59 7.82
C LEU A 157 0.27 0.17 8.35
N LEU A 158 0.60 0.07 9.63
CA LEU A 158 0.82 -1.21 10.30
C LEU A 158 -0.53 -1.76 10.76
N LEU A 159 -1.02 -2.78 10.08
CA LEU A 159 -2.24 -3.51 10.41
C LEU A 159 -1.89 -4.56 11.46
N THR A 160 -1.96 -4.19 12.73
CA THR A 160 -1.36 -4.93 13.85
C THR A 160 -1.91 -6.35 13.96
N GLU A 161 -3.24 -6.50 13.92
CA GLU A 161 -3.91 -7.82 14.01
C GLU A 161 -3.58 -8.74 12.82
N ALA A 162 -3.48 -8.18 11.62
CA ALA A 162 -3.15 -8.94 10.42
C ALA A 162 -1.64 -9.16 10.23
N ARG A 163 -0.80 -8.52 11.05
CA ARG A 163 0.66 -8.53 10.95
C ARG A 163 1.17 -8.11 9.56
N ARG A 164 0.52 -7.11 8.95
CA ARG A 164 0.90 -6.58 7.63
C ARG A 164 1.25 -5.12 7.75
N ALA A 165 2.27 -4.66 7.01
CA ALA A 165 2.58 -3.25 6.88
C ALA A 165 2.41 -2.81 5.43
N LEU A 166 1.48 -1.88 5.18
CA LEU A 166 1.26 -1.28 3.87
C LEU A 166 2.03 0.04 3.76
N CYS A 167 2.93 0.15 2.80
CA CYS A 167 3.65 1.39 2.49
C CYS A 167 3.01 2.10 1.31
N CYS A 168 2.90 3.43 1.41
CA CYS A 168 2.72 4.33 0.28
C CYS A 168 3.90 5.30 0.21
N ASP A 169 4.73 5.17 -0.83
CA ASP A 169 5.94 5.96 -1.07
C ASP A 169 5.65 7.16 -1.96
N GLY A 170 5.79 8.37 -1.40
CA GLY A 170 5.60 9.63 -2.10
C GLY A 170 6.52 9.85 -3.30
N THR A 171 7.70 9.24 -3.33
CA THR A 171 8.65 9.29 -4.46
C THR A 171 8.01 8.67 -5.71
N LEU A 172 7.40 7.51 -5.51
CA LEU A 172 6.97 6.61 -6.58
C LEU A 172 5.48 6.70 -6.87
N VAL A 173 4.65 7.12 -5.91
CA VAL A 173 3.19 7.14 -6.06
C VAL A 173 2.74 7.98 -7.26
N ARG A 174 1.74 7.46 -7.99
CA ARG A 174 1.12 8.09 -9.16
C ARG A 174 -0.39 7.87 -9.13
N GLY A 175 -1.14 8.80 -9.73
CA GLY A 175 -2.60 8.65 -9.92
C GLY A 175 -3.46 8.70 -8.66
N LEU A 176 -2.88 8.96 -7.49
CA LEU A 176 -3.61 9.09 -6.23
C LEU A 176 -4.22 10.49 -6.09
N ARG A 177 -5.46 10.57 -5.61
CA ARG A 177 -6.12 11.82 -5.23
C ARG A 177 -6.22 11.95 -3.71
N PRO A 178 -6.30 13.16 -3.16
CA PRO A 178 -6.39 13.37 -1.71
C PRO A 178 -7.75 12.99 -1.10
N ASP A 179 -8.73 12.58 -1.90
CA ASP A 179 -10.05 12.19 -1.41
C ASP A 179 -10.04 10.81 -0.73
N GLU A 180 -10.73 10.69 0.41
CA GLU A 180 -10.69 9.49 1.25
C GLU A 180 -11.12 8.23 0.49
N ARG A 181 -12.16 8.34 -0.34
CA ARG A 181 -12.68 7.21 -1.11
C ARG A 181 -11.67 6.68 -2.12
N CYS A 182 -10.99 7.56 -2.85
CA CYS A 182 -9.94 7.18 -3.80
C CYS A 182 -8.76 6.53 -3.11
N ILE A 183 -8.35 7.05 -1.95
CA ILE A 183 -7.24 6.49 -1.18
C ILE A 183 -7.63 5.13 -0.59
N ALA A 184 -8.83 5.00 -0.01
CA ALA A 184 -9.34 3.73 0.47
C ALA A 184 -9.40 2.69 -0.67
N ALA A 185 -9.86 3.06 -1.86
CA ALA A 185 -9.84 2.17 -3.01
C ALA A 185 -8.41 1.71 -3.39
N ALA A 186 -7.41 2.61 -3.30
CA ALA A 186 -6.01 2.27 -3.54
C ALA A 186 -5.45 1.35 -2.45
N ILE A 187 -5.76 1.60 -1.18
CA ILE A 187 -5.40 0.74 -0.04
C ILE A 187 -5.96 -0.67 -0.25
N GLY A 188 -7.26 -0.79 -0.55
CA GLY A 188 -7.90 -2.08 -0.80
C GLY A 188 -7.22 -2.85 -1.94
N ARG A 189 -6.94 -2.18 -3.06
CA ARG A 189 -6.20 -2.78 -4.19
C ARG A 189 -4.79 -3.23 -3.80
N ALA A 190 -4.04 -2.39 -3.09
CA ALA A 190 -2.69 -2.74 -2.65
C ALA A 190 -2.70 -3.96 -1.70
N LEU A 191 -3.63 -4.01 -0.74
CA LEU A 191 -3.78 -5.14 0.17
C LEU A 191 -4.19 -6.44 -0.54
N SER A 192 -4.94 -6.34 -1.64
CA SER A 192 -5.30 -7.48 -2.49
C SER A 192 -4.16 -7.93 -3.43
N GLY A 193 -2.98 -7.32 -3.34
CA GLY A 193 -1.82 -7.64 -4.19
C GLY A 193 -1.87 -7.02 -5.59
N TRP A 194 -2.78 -6.08 -5.86
CA TRP A 194 -2.82 -5.40 -7.14
C TRP A 194 -1.61 -4.47 -7.27
N PRO A 195 -0.82 -4.53 -8.36
CA PRO A 195 0.36 -3.70 -8.51
C PRO A 195 -0.05 -2.23 -8.69
N LEU A 196 0.36 -1.38 -7.74
CA LEU A 196 0.19 0.07 -7.81
C LEU A 196 1.55 0.75 -7.60
N ALA A 197 1.84 1.77 -8.42
CA ALA A 197 3.09 2.51 -8.33
C ALA A 197 3.24 3.14 -6.93
N GLY A 198 4.37 2.88 -6.28
CA GLY A 198 4.68 3.39 -4.94
C GLY A 198 3.90 2.74 -3.80
N TRP A 199 3.19 1.63 -4.03
CA TRP A 199 2.59 0.85 -2.95
C TRP A 199 3.31 -0.48 -2.78
N SER A 200 3.57 -0.87 -1.54
CA SER A 200 4.13 -2.19 -1.21
C SER A 200 3.52 -2.71 0.08
N VAL A 201 3.46 -4.02 0.22
CA VAL A 201 2.99 -4.69 1.44
C VAL A 201 4.09 -5.60 1.95
N LEU A 202 4.35 -5.51 3.25
CA LEU A 202 5.22 -6.42 3.99
C LEU A 202 4.34 -7.33 4.85
N GLU A 203 4.60 -8.64 4.79
CA GLU A 203 3.94 -9.67 5.59
C GLU A 203 4.73 -9.95 6.89
N ASP A 204 4.10 -10.60 7.86
CA ASP A 204 4.71 -11.00 9.16
C ASP A 204 5.38 -9.85 9.94
N MET A 205 4.79 -8.65 9.81
CA MET A 205 5.28 -7.41 10.40
C MET A 205 4.59 -7.08 11.72
N GLU A 206 5.42 -6.84 12.73
CA GLU A 206 5.07 -6.15 13.97
C GLU A 206 5.83 -4.83 14.04
N LEU A 207 5.46 -3.94 14.96
CA LEU A 207 6.06 -2.63 15.09
C LEU A 207 7.59 -2.70 15.22
N GLY A 208 8.12 -3.53 16.12
CA GLY A 208 9.56 -3.68 16.31
C GLY A 208 10.31 -4.14 15.04
N LYS A 209 9.74 -5.08 14.29
CA LYS A 209 10.32 -5.57 13.02
C LYS A 209 10.30 -4.48 11.95
N LEU A 210 9.18 -3.78 11.82
CA LEU A 210 9.04 -2.67 10.87
C LEU A 210 10.06 -1.55 11.18
N LEU A 211 10.24 -1.18 12.45
CA LEU A 211 11.24 -0.20 12.85
C LEU A 211 12.67 -0.64 12.50
N GLY A 212 12.97 -1.94 12.64
CA GLY A 212 14.24 -2.51 12.18
C GLY A 212 14.44 -2.40 10.67
N VAL A 213 13.40 -2.68 9.87
CA VAL A 213 13.41 -2.48 8.39
C VAL A 213 13.64 -1.01 8.03
N LEU A 214 13.11 -0.08 8.82
CA LEU A 214 13.30 1.36 8.64
C LEU A 214 14.66 1.86 9.17
N GLY A 215 15.54 0.98 9.64
CA GLY A 215 16.89 1.31 10.08
C GLY A 215 16.99 1.84 11.51
N VAL A 216 15.92 1.75 12.31
CA VAL A 216 15.94 2.09 13.74
C VAL A 216 16.67 0.98 14.49
N LYS A 217 17.73 1.34 15.22
CA LYS A 217 18.53 0.38 15.99
C LYS A 217 17.88 0.10 17.35
N GLN A 218 18.00 -1.13 17.83
CA GLN A 218 17.70 -1.46 19.22
C GLN A 218 18.77 -0.86 20.15
N ALA A 219 18.38 -0.47 21.35
CA ALA A 219 19.26 -0.02 22.40
C ALA A 219 20.17 -1.19 22.83
N ALA A 220 21.47 -0.94 22.94
CA ALA A 220 22.43 -1.94 23.37
C ALA A 220 22.08 -2.41 24.80
N GLY A 221 21.57 -3.64 24.94
CA GLY A 221 21.15 -4.21 26.22
C GLY A 221 19.89 -5.08 26.19
N ALA A 222 19.11 -5.07 25.10
CA ALA A 222 18.00 -6.02 24.92
C ALA A 222 18.54 -7.34 24.38
N VAL A 223 18.72 -8.33 25.26
CA VAL A 223 19.12 -9.69 24.90
C VAL A 223 17.99 -10.34 24.10
N ASN A 224 18.28 -10.80 22.88
CA ASN A 224 17.43 -11.75 22.16
C ASN A 224 17.51 -13.09 22.91
N GLU A 225 16.40 -13.57 23.48
CA GLU A 225 16.34 -14.92 24.05
C GLU A 225 16.12 -16.02 22.99
N ASP A 226 15.90 -15.67 21.72
CA ASP A 226 15.60 -16.64 20.66
C ASP A 226 16.76 -16.86 19.69
N GLU A 227 17.94 -17.22 20.18
CA GLU A 227 18.93 -18.00 19.41
C GLU A 227 19.76 -18.90 20.35
N ARG A 228 19.12 -19.83 21.07
CA ARG A 228 19.81 -21.04 21.50
C ARG A 228 19.79 -22.04 20.35
N SER A 229 20.71 -21.85 19.41
CA SER A 229 21.13 -22.93 18.53
C SER A 229 21.73 -24.03 19.40
N VAL A 230 21.08 -25.19 19.38
CA VAL A 230 21.59 -26.44 19.95
C VAL A 230 22.86 -26.78 19.17
N HIS A 231 24.02 -26.50 19.75
CA HIS A 231 25.26 -27.15 19.36
C HIS A 231 25.21 -28.60 19.85
N ASP A 232 24.74 -29.49 19.00
CA ASP A 232 25.08 -30.91 19.13
C ASP A 232 26.30 -31.19 18.25
N GLY A 233 27.36 -31.65 18.88
CA GLY A 233 28.63 -31.95 18.26
C GLY A 233 28.61 -33.33 17.63
N GLY A 234 28.82 -33.39 16.31
CA GLY A 234 29.07 -34.62 15.58
C GLY A 234 30.10 -34.41 14.48
N SER A 235 31.31 -34.90 14.69
CA SER A 235 32.45 -34.81 13.79
C SER A 235 32.36 -35.75 12.58
N THR A 236 32.81 -35.25 11.41
CA THR A 236 33.46 -35.94 10.26
C THR A 236 32.69 -37.09 9.59
N VAL A 237 32.59 -37.17 8.26
CA VAL A 237 33.63 -37.66 7.33
C VAL A 237 33.32 -37.18 5.90
N ASP A 238 34.40 -36.89 5.17
CA ASP A 238 34.53 -36.53 3.75
C ASP A 238 34.41 -37.79 2.86
N ASP A 239 33.66 -37.74 1.74
CA ASP A 239 33.97 -38.51 0.52
C ASP A 239 33.03 -38.18 -0.67
N GLY A 240 33.62 -37.58 -1.71
CA GLY A 240 33.60 -38.06 -3.10
C GLY A 240 32.29 -38.31 -3.87
N GLY A 241 31.99 -37.41 -4.81
CA GLY A 241 31.73 -37.77 -6.22
C GLY A 241 30.28 -37.98 -6.68
N GLY A 242 29.85 -37.23 -7.71
CA GLY A 242 28.67 -37.57 -8.51
C GLY A 242 28.01 -36.43 -9.28
N THR A 243 28.58 -36.03 -10.41
CA THR A 243 27.91 -35.23 -11.46
C THR A 243 26.82 -36.02 -12.17
N VAL A 244 25.59 -35.48 -12.31
CA VAL A 244 24.81 -35.54 -13.55
C VAL A 244 23.85 -34.34 -13.67
N ASN A 245 23.90 -33.68 -14.83
CA ASN A 245 23.02 -32.61 -15.32
C ASN A 245 21.60 -33.10 -15.66
N ASN A 246 20.62 -32.19 -15.56
CA ASN A 246 19.63 -31.79 -16.58
C ASN A 246 18.45 -31.07 -15.88
N GLY A 247 17.91 -29.94 -16.32
CA GLY A 247 18.15 -29.10 -17.49
C GLY A 247 17.22 -27.88 -17.37
N GLY A 248 17.67 -26.72 -17.84
CA GLY A 248 16.83 -25.53 -17.99
C GLY A 248 16.09 -25.52 -19.33
N ILE A 249 15.01 -24.76 -19.41
CA ILE A 249 14.54 -24.16 -20.68
C ILE A 249 14.18 -22.70 -20.42
N VAL A 250 14.93 -21.84 -21.08
CA VAL A 250 14.70 -20.42 -21.34
C VAL A 250 13.85 -20.31 -22.62
N ALA A 251 12.89 -19.40 -22.67
CA ALA A 251 12.35 -18.90 -23.92
C ALA A 251 12.39 -17.36 -23.89
N ASN A 252 13.15 -16.82 -24.84
CA ASN A 252 13.38 -15.42 -25.11
C ASN A 252 12.96 -15.24 -26.57
N ASP A 253 12.00 -14.37 -26.86
CA ASP A 253 11.66 -13.99 -28.24
C ASP A 253 11.99 -12.51 -28.44
N GLY A 254 13.06 -12.28 -29.19
CA GLY A 254 13.42 -10.99 -29.74
C GLY A 254 12.98 -10.87 -31.19
N VAL A 255 12.52 -9.70 -31.58
CA VAL A 255 12.41 -9.27 -32.98
C VAL A 255 13.37 -8.10 -33.19
N LYS A 256 14.23 -8.24 -34.22
CA LYS A 256 15.25 -7.28 -34.65
C LYS A 256 14.78 -6.41 -35.81
N GLY A 257 15.42 -5.24 -35.93
CA GLY A 257 15.65 -4.47 -37.16
C GLY A 257 15.46 -2.98 -36.92
N GLY A 258 16.37 -2.06 -37.23
CA GLY A 258 17.64 -2.06 -37.95
C GLY A 258 18.03 -0.60 -38.22
N ASP A 259 19.30 -0.38 -38.59
CA ASP A 259 19.93 0.86 -39.11
C ASP A 259 20.28 1.95 -38.05
N GLY A 260 21.51 2.42 -37.88
CA GLY A 260 22.76 2.27 -38.63
C GLY A 260 23.36 3.63 -38.91
N VAL A 261 24.28 4.14 -38.08
CA VAL A 261 25.30 5.14 -38.47
C VAL A 261 26.56 4.96 -37.61
N GLN A 262 27.68 4.74 -38.29
CA GLN A 262 29.04 4.70 -37.75
C GLN A 262 29.58 6.10 -37.45
N GLY A 263 30.30 6.25 -36.33
CA GLY A 263 31.17 7.38 -36.04
C GLY A 263 32.19 6.97 -34.98
N GLY A 264 33.49 7.05 -35.30
CA GLY A 264 34.54 6.27 -34.65
C GLY A 264 35.25 6.92 -33.46
N MET A 265 36.09 6.07 -32.85
CA MET A 265 37.37 6.37 -32.20
C MET A 265 37.34 7.10 -30.84
N GLN A 266 37.54 6.37 -29.72
CA GLN A 266 38.85 6.15 -29.10
C GLN A 266 38.71 5.38 -27.77
N ARG A 267 39.69 4.50 -27.54
CA ARG A 267 39.78 3.59 -26.39
C ARG A 267 40.04 4.35 -25.09
N GLY A 268 39.32 3.98 -24.03
CA GLY A 268 39.66 4.31 -22.65
C GLY A 268 38.90 3.40 -21.68
N GLY A 269 39.66 2.64 -20.88
CA GLY A 269 39.31 1.97 -19.61
C GLY A 269 37.88 1.50 -19.36
N ALA A 270 37.72 0.21 -19.09
CA ALA A 270 36.51 -0.34 -18.47
C ALA A 270 36.24 0.29 -17.09
N PRO A 271 35.03 0.81 -16.84
CA PRO A 271 34.41 0.80 -15.52
C PRO A 271 33.51 -0.45 -15.48
N GLY A 272 33.73 -1.42 -14.59
CA GLY A 272 33.60 -1.19 -13.16
C GLY A 272 32.10 -1.12 -12.86
N GLU A 273 31.54 -2.22 -12.39
CA GLU A 273 30.15 -2.36 -11.98
C GLU A 273 29.79 -1.25 -10.97
N GLU A 274 29.11 -0.20 -11.44
CA GLU A 274 28.50 0.80 -10.58
C GLU A 274 26.98 0.68 -10.69
N GLY A 275 26.42 -0.08 -9.76
CA GLY A 275 24.99 -0.31 -9.67
C GLY A 275 24.50 -0.58 -8.26
N GLU A 276 25.25 -0.24 -7.21
CA GLU A 276 24.77 -0.35 -5.82
C GLU A 276 25.40 0.73 -4.93
N GLY A 277 24.58 1.69 -4.46
CA GLY A 277 24.96 2.55 -3.32
C GLY A 277 24.61 4.02 -3.44
N ALA A 278 23.32 4.37 -3.53
CA ALA A 278 22.88 5.77 -3.35
C ALA A 278 22.35 6.08 -1.92
N ASP A 279 22.20 5.09 -1.04
CA ASP A 279 21.48 5.28 0.24
C ASP A 279 22.35 5.35 1.51
N ARG A 280 23.69 5.40 1.40
CA ARG A 280 24.59 5.24 2.57
C ARG A 280 25.17 6.52 3.19
N GLU A 281 24.74 7.72 2.79
CA GLU A 281 25.26 8.97 3.39
C GLU A 281 24.43 9.55 4.54
N HIS A 282 23.25 9.01 4.83
CA HIS A 282 22.36 9.55 5.85
C HIS A 282 22.48 8.73 7.15
N GLY A 283 22.79 9.41 8.26
CA GLY A 283 22.95 8.78 9.58
C GLY A 283 21.68 8.05 10.06
N ALA A 284 21.81 7.29 11.16
CA ALA A 284 20.69 6.53 11.73
C ALA A 284 19.43 7.40 11.91
N PRO A 285 18.23 6.88 11.57
CA PRO A 285 17.01 7.67 11.64
C PRO A 285 16.68 8.07 13.06
N ARG A 286 16.13 9.28 13.21
CA ARG A 286 15.59 9.77 14.47
C ARG A 286 14.19 9.18 14.68
N LEU A 287 14.00 8.47 15.77
CA LEU A 287 12.71 7.88 16.15
C LEU A 287 11.89 8.88 16.99
N LEU A 288 10.74 9.30 16.47
CA LEU A 288 9.79 10.18 17.13
C LEU A 288 8.54 9.37 17.44
N VAL A 289 8.05 9.40 18.67
CA VAL A 289 6.83 8.69 19.08
C VAL A 289 5.83 9.73 19.56
N MET A 290 4.69 9.84 18.87
CA MET A 290 3.65 10.79 19.24
C MET A 290 2.80 10.21 20.36
N HIS A 291 2.78 10.86 21.52
CA HIS A 291 2.02 10.43 22.69
C HIS A 291 1.69 11.62 23.61
N GLU A 292 0.52 11.58 24.26
CA GLU A 292 0.04 12.65 25.14
C GLU A 292 0.96 12.96 26.32
N ASP A 293 1.46 11.92 27.01
CA ASP A 293 2.46 12.04 28.08
C ASP A 293 3.92 12.27 27.61
N GLY A 294 4.12 12.61 26.33
CA GLY A 294 5.45 12.91 25.80
C GLY A 294 5.97 14.30 26.19
N GLU A 295 7.26 14.54 25.96
CA GLU A 295 7.84 15.88 26.07
C GLU A 295 7.22 16.82 25.02
N ALA A 296 7.06 18.10 25.33
CA ALA A 296 6.49 19.05 24.38
C ALA A 296 7.30 19.07 23.07
N ALA A 297 6.65 18.83 21.93
CA ALA A 297 7.31 18.71 20.62
C ALA A 297 8.07 19.97 20.18
N MET A 298 7.80 21.13 20.79
CA MET A 298 8.61 22.34 20.58
C MET A 298 10.07 22.17 21.05
N ALA A 299 10.34 21.33 22.05
CA ALA A 299 11.71 21.01 22.47
C ALA A 299 12.49 20.27 21.37
N MET A 300 11.81 19.45 20.56
CA MET A 300 12.41 18.80 19.39
C MET A 300 12.92 19.83 18.38
N VAL A 301 12.19 20.92 18.15
CA VAL A 301 12.58 21.97 17.19
C VAL A 301 13.96 22.54 17.52
N ALA A 302 14.24 22.81 18.79
CA ALA A 302 15.55 23.28 19.23
C ALA A 302 16.68 22.28 18.91
N THR A 303 16.40 20.97 19.03
CA THR A 303 17.35 19.90 18.68
C THR A 303 17.56 19.81 17.16
N VAL A 304 16.50 19.97 16.36
CA VAL A 304 16.59 19.96 14.89
C VAL A 304 17.32 21.19 14.36
N GLN A 305 17.09 22.38 14.95
CA GLN A 305 17.74 23.64 14.55
C GLN A 305 19.27 23.60 14.66
N GLN A 306 19.83 22.75 15.54
CA GLN A 306 21.28 22.58 15.69
C GLN A 306 21.91 21.75 14.54
N THR A 307 21.10 21.10 13.70
CA THR A 307 21.58 20.26 12.59
C THR A 307 21.59 21.04 11.27
N PRO A 308 22.68 21.03 10.48
CA PRO A 308 22.70 21.65 9.15
C PRO A 308 21.63 21.07 8.21
N ILE A 309 20.94 21.92 7.44
CA ILE A 309 19.81 21.56 6.54
C ILE A 309 20.17 20.42 5.59
N LEU A 310 21.38 20.47 5.01
CA LEU A 310 21.88 19.48 4.05
C LEU A 310 22.24 18.12 4.68
N ARG A 311 22.21 18.02 6.01
CA ARG A 311 22.52 16.79 6.78
C ARG A 311 21.39 16.43 7.75
N ALA A 312 20.16 16.87 7.49
CA ALA A 312 19.04 16.46 8.31
C ALA A 312 18.91 14.92 8.26
N PRO A 313 19.02 14.20 9.40
CA PRO A 313 18.88 12.76 9.40
C PRO A 313 17.45 12.37 9.01
N PRO A 314 17.24 11.17 8.46
CA PRO A 314 15.91 10.64 8.23
C PRO A 314 15.14 10.56 9.56
N THR A 315 13.82 10.65 9.48
CA THR A 315 12.95 10.59 10.66
C THR A 315 11.95 9.46 10.50
N VAL A 316 11.76 8.67 11.55
CA VAL A 316 10.67 7.70 11.67
C VAL A 316 9.74 8.20 12.76
N THR A 317 8.52 8.60 12.39
CA THR A 317 7.50 9.08 13.32
C THR A 317 6.45 8.00 13.51
N VAL A 318 6.30 7.48 14.72
CA VAL A 318 5.31 6.47 15.07
C VAL A 318 4.11 7.13 15.73
N LEU A 319 2.91 6.78 15.27
CA LEU A 319 1.64 7.28 15.77
C LEU A 319 0.68 6.12 16.01
N GLY A 320 -0.05 6.19 17.12
CA GLY A 320 -1.18 5.29 17.38
C GLY A 320 -2.40 5.66 16.53
N ASP A 321 -3.31 4.70 16.40
CA ASP A 321 -4.69 5.00 16.08
C ASP A 321 -5.43 5.54 17.33
N HIS A 322 -6.76 5.56 17.26
CA HIS A 322 -7.62 6.02 18.34
C HIS A 322 -7.58 5.18 19.64
N LEU A 323 -7.03 3.96 19.63
CA LEU A 323 -6.87 3.15 20.84
C LEU A 323 -5.54 3.46 21.56
N GLY A 324 -4.61 4.14 20.88
CA GLY A 324 -3.25 4.34 21.36
C GLY A 324 -2.35 3.14 21.08
N PHE A 325 -1.23 3.05 21.79
CA PHE A 325 -0.30 1.93 21.65
C PHE A 325 -0.68 0.79 22.61
N THR A 326 -0.49 -0.44 22.15
CA THR A 326 -0.57 -1.61 23.04
C THR A 326 0.69 -1.71 23.91
N GLN A 327 0.61 -2.45 25.01
CA GLN A 327 1.77 -2.69 25.88
C GLN A 327 2.97 -3.28 25.10
N ALA A 328 2.72 -4.23 24.20
CA ALA A 328 3.77 -4.83 23.38
C ALA A 328 4.44 -3.82 22.44
N GLU A 329 3.67 -2.87 21.91
CA GLU A 329 4.19 -1.78 21.08
C GLU A 329 4.99 -0.77 21.89
N GLU A 330 4.50 -0.39 23.08
CA GLU A 330 5.25 0.48 24.00
C GLU A 330 6.59 -0.14 24.40
N GLU A 331 6.61 -1.43 24.71
CA GLU A 331 7.84 -2.16 25.02
C GLU A 331 8.78 -2.23 23.81
N ALA A 332 8.26 -2.45 22.60
CA ALA A 332 9.06 -2.43 21.38
C ALA A 332 9.67 -1.05 21.11
N LEU A 333 8.92 0.02 21.35
CA LEU A 333 9.40 1.41 21.23
C LEU A 333 10.44 1.74 22.29
N ALA A 334 10.25 1.29 23.53
CA ALA A 334 11.18 1.50 24.63
C ALA A 334 12.53 0.80 24.42
N ARG A 335 12.55 -0.34 23.70
CA ARG A 335 13.80 -1.02 23.31
C ARG A 335 14.57 -0.29 22.20
N CYS A 336 13.97 0.65 21.47
CA CYS A 336 14.64 1.35 20.38
C CYS A 336 15.59 2.45 20.88
N ALA A 337 16.79 2.53 20.30
CA ALA A 337 17.74 3.58 20.58
C ALA A 337 17.28 4.93 20.01
N GLY A 338 17.45 6.01 20.77
CA GLY A 338 17.12 7.36 20.31
C GLY A 338 15.63 7.64 20.18
N CYS A 339 14.78 6.85 20.86
CA CYS A 339 13.33 7.06 20.94
C CYS A 339 13.02 8.37 21.69
N GLN A 340 12.30 9.29 21.04
CA GLN A 340 11.81 10.52 21.64
C GLN A 340 10.29 10.50 21.70
N LYS A 341 9.72 10.35 22.90
CA LYS A 341 8.27 10.43 23.14
C LYS A 341 7.86 11.90 23.22
N LEU A 342 7.00 12.35 22.31
CA LEU A 342 6.65 13.76 22.13
C LEU A 342 5.13 13.98 22.16
N SER A 343 4.73 15.07 22.81
CA SER A 343 3.35 15.56 22.88
C SER A 343 3.18 16.81 22.03
N LEU A 344 2.10 16.87 21.24
CA LEU A 344 1.76 18.01 20.38
C LEU A 344 0.89 19.06 21.07
N GLY A 345 0.51 18.83 22.33
CA GLY A 345 -0.30 19.74 23.12
C GLY A 345 -1.18 19.00 24.14
N PRO A 346 -1.97 19.76 24.92
CA PRO A 346 -2.80 19.20 25.99
C PRO A 346 -4.08 18.52 25.49
N VAL A 347 -4.40 18.66 24.20
CA VAL A 347 -5.62 18.10 23.60
C VAL A 347 -5.24 16.87 22.77
N PRO A 348 -5.86 15.70 23.01
CA PRO A 348 -5.69 14.54 22.13
C PRO A 348 -6.17 14.87 20.73
N LEU A 349 -5.29 14.68 19.73
CA LEU A 349 -5.55 14.99 18.34
C LEU A 349 -5.80 13.72 17.53
N LEU A 350 -6.50 13.86 16.41
CA LEU A 350 -6.59 12.78 15.43
C LEU A 350 -5.21 12.50 14.85
N THR A 351 -4.89 11.24 14.58
CA THR A 351 -3.61 10.81 14.00
C THR A 351 -3.23 11.61 12.74
N SER A 352 -4.20 11.89 11.86
CA SER A 352 -3.97 12.68 10.65
C SER A 352 -3.62 14.15 10.93
N GLN A 353 -4.11 14.73 12.03
CA GLN A 353 -3.74 16.08 12.48
C GLN A 353 -2.32 16.08 13.03
N CYS A 354 -1.94 15.06 13.80
CA CYS A 354 -0.57 14.89 14.29
C CYS A 354 0.43 14.85 13.13
N VAL A 355 0.13 14.09 12.06
CA VAL A 355 0.96 14.04 10.84
C VAL A 355 1.17 15.44 10.24
N VAL A 356 0.12 16.24 10.14
CA VAL A 356 0.20 17.61 9.60
C VAL A 356 1.08 18.50 10.47
N ILE A 357 0.92 18.44 11.80
CA ILE A 357 1.72 19.25 12.73
C ILE A 357 3.18 18.81 12.70
N VAL A 358 3.48 17.51 12.69
CA VAL A 358 4.85 17.01 12.56
C VAL A 358 5.47 17.47 11.25
N HIS A 359 4.73 17.42 10.14
CA HIS A 359 5.18 18.01 8.89
C HIS A 359 5.49 19.49 9.01
N TRP A 360 4.61 20.27 9.65
CA TRP A 360 4.84 21.69 9.88
C TRP A 360 6.10 21.92 10.73
N LEU A 361 6.28 21.17 11.83
CA LEU A 361 7.47 21.25 12.67
C LEU A 361 8.73 20.97 11.84
N LEU A 362 8.78 19.86 11.10
CA LEU A 362 9.94 19.46 10.29
C LEU A 362 10.19 20.42 9.11
N ASP A 363 9.16 21.02 8.53
CA ASP A 363 9.29 22.01 7.47
C ASP A 363 9.88 23.33 8.01
N ASN A 364 9.55 23.70 9.25
CA ASN A 364 9.99 24.95 9.88
C ASN A 364 11.22 24.79 10.78
N ALA A 365 11.66 23.56 11.06
CA ALA A 365 12.70 23.31 12.05
C ALA A 365 14.08 23.87 11.69
N HIS A 366 14.30 24.35 10.47
CA HIS A 366 15.52 25.06 10.09
C HIS A 366 15.32 26.54 9.79
N LEU A 367 14.08 27.00 9.84
CA LEU A 367 13.78 28.43 9.82
C LEU A 367 14.07 28.94 11.23
N LYS A 368 14.91 29.98 11.32
CA LYS A 368 15.03 30.75 12.56
C LYS A 368 13.69 31.43 12.77
N LEU A 369 12.85 30.87 13.65
CA LEU A 369 11.58 31.45 14.06
C LEU A 369 11.81 32.65 14.99
#